data_AF-A0A7D5TA24-F1
#
_entry.id   AF-A0A7D5TA24-F1
#
_cell.length_a   1.000
_cell.length_b   1.000
_cell.length_c   1.000
_cell.angle_alpha   90.00
_cell.angle_beta   90.00
_cell.angle_gamma   90.00
#
_symmetry.space_group_name_H-M   'P 1'
#
loop_
_entity.id
_entity.type
_entity.pdbx_description
1 polymer ?
#
loop_
_entity_poly.entity_id
_entity_poly.type
_entity_poly.pdbx_seq_one_letter_code
_entity_poly.pdbx_strand_id
1 'polypeptide(L)'
;MSLIPSSTDESETERDGLFSTLREFHAAIVGLAVGVVVGLTGHYELAALFVFIALGAKFGSVKYLSDVRREPWYALGLFLVGLGIVRGLQTVALG
;
A
#
# COMPACT_ATOMS: atom_id res chain seq x y z
N MET A 1 4.12 37.92 6.32
CA MET A 1 3.42 37.05 5.36
C MET A 1 4.32 35.84 5.12
N SER A 2 4.05 34.72 5.78
CA SER A 2 4.83 33.48 5.62
C SER A 2 4.42 32.84 4.29
N LEU A 3 5.36 32.71 3.36
CA LEU A 3 5.17 32.06 2.05
C LEU A 3 5.42 30.54 2.11
N ILE A 4 5.52 29.98 3.31
CA ILE A 4 5.77 28.55 3.51
C ILE A 4 4.43 27.89 3.86
N PRO A 5 3.83 27.09 2.96
CA PRO A 5 2.62 26.35 3.29
C PRO A 5 2.88 25.45 4.51
N SER A 6 2.05 25.62 5.54
CA SER A 6 2.22 25.02 6.86
C SER A 6 1.47 23.69 7.03
N SER A 7 0.71 23.26 6.04
CA SER A 7 0.07 21.96 6.02
C SER A 7 0.82 21.01 5.09
N THR A 8 1.37 19.94 5.66
CA THR A 8 1.68 18.69 4.96
C THR A 8 0.42 17.83 4.77
N ASP A 9 -0.76 18.40 5.03
CA ASP A 9 -2.06 17.74 5.06
C ASP A 9 -2.80 18.05 3.77
N GLU A 10 -2.93 17.03 2.92
CA GLU A 10 -3.42 17.11 1.54
C GLU A 10 -4.94 16.97 1.48
N SER A 11 -5.65 17.44 2.51
CA SER A 11 -7.12 17.54 2.46
C SER A 11 -7.61 18.61 1.48
N GLU A 12 -6.68 19.37 0.88
CA GLU A 12 -6.94 20.49 -0.03
C GLU A 12 -6.36 20.30 -1.45
N THR A 13 -5.95 19.08 -1.84
CA THR A 13 -5.73 18.79 -3.27
C THR A 13 -7.07 18.34 -3.87
N GLU A 14 -7.56 19.10 -4.85
CA GLU A 14 -8.70 18.71 -5.66
C GLU A 14 -8.37 17.35 -6.30
N ARG A 15 -9.24 16.35 -6.11
CA ARG A 15 -8.94 14.97 -6.51
C ARG A 15 -8.81 14.89 -8.03
N ASP A 16 -7.59 14.73 -8.53
CA ASP A 16 -7.25 14.82 -9.96
C ASP A 16 -6.73 13.47 -10.51
N GLY A 17 -7.45 12.39 -10.19
CA GLY A 17 -7.20 11.04 -10.74
C GLY A 17 -6.57 10.02 -9.77
N LEU A 18 -6.01 8.93 -10.32
CA LEU A 18 -5.33 7.86 -9.57
C LEU A 18 -3.95 8.34 -9.09
N PHE A 19 -3.61 8.08 -7.82
CA PHE A 19 -2.37 8.53 -7.17
C PHE A 19 -2.23 10.06 -7.09
N SER A 20 -3.36 10.76 -6.98
CA SER A 20 -3.44 12.21 -6.90
C SER A 20 -3.03 12.76 -5.53
N THR A 21 -2.90 11.90 -4.52
CA THR A 21 -2.42 12.30 -3.19
C THR A 21 -1.19 11.50 -2.76
N LEU A 22 -0.33 12.12 -1.93
CA LEU A 22 0.80 11.41 -1.32
C LEU A 22 0.35 10.18 -0.53
N ARG A 23 -0.88 10.19 0.01
CA ARG A 23 -1.44 9.08 0.79
C ARG A 23 -1.74 7.88 -0.10
N GLU A 24 -2.37 8.11 -1.25
CA GLU A 24 -2.63 7.07 -2.25
C GLU A 24 -1.30 6.47 -2.72
N PHE A 25 -0.29 7.31 -2.98
CA PHE A 25 1.04 6.87 -3.39
C PHE A 25 1.78 6.09 -2.28
N HIS A 26 1.70 6.53 -1.03
CA HIS A 26 2.32 5.85 0.09
C HIS A 26 1.65 4.49 0.34
N ALA A 27 0.31 4.44 0.37
CA ALA A 27 -0.45 3.21 0.52
C ALA A 27 -0.12 2.22 -0.61
N ALA A 28 -0.04 2.71 -1.84
CA ALA A 28 0.34 1.94 -3.01
C ALA A 28 1.75 1.34 -2.92
N ILE A 29 2.76 2.13 -2.55
CA ILE A 29 4.14 1.66 -2.39
C ILE A 29 4.21 0.59 -1.29
N VAL A 30 3.55 0.81 -0.16
CA VAL A 30 3.52 -0.17 0.94
C VAL A 30 2.90 -1.47 0.45
N GLY A 31 1.76 -1.39 -0.26
CA GLY A 31 1.14 -2.53 -0.91
C GLY A 31 2.11 -3.30 -1.80
N LEU A 32 2.70 -2.61 -2.78
CA LEU A 32 3.64 -3.19 -3.73
C LEU A 32 4.81 -3.90 -3.02
N ALA A 33 5.43 -3.24 -2.05
CA ALA A 33 6.56 -3.76 -1.30
C ALA A 33 6.19 -5.06 -0.57
N VAL A 34 5.05 -5.09 0.12
CA VAL A 34 4.57 -6.30 0.80
C VAL A 34 4.28 -7.41 -0.21
N GLY A 35 3.66 -7.08 -1.36
CA GLY A 35 3.37 -8.05 -2.42
C GLY A 35 4.63 -8.72 -2.96
N VAL A 36 5.67 -7.93 -3.21
CA VAL A 36 6.98 -8.43 -3.65
C VAL A 36 7.62 -9.34 -2.58
N VAL A 37 7.61 -8.92 -1.32
CA VAL A 37 8.18 -9.70 -0.21
C VAL A 37 7.46 -11.04 -0.05
N VAL A 38 6.13 -11.05 -0.06
CA VAL A 38 5.34 -12.29 0.01
C VAL A 38 5.63 -13.18 -1.21
N GLY A 39 5.70 -12.58 -2.41
CA GLY A 39 6.01 -13.31 -3.63
C GLY A 39 7.36 -14.03 -3.57
N LEU A 40 8.39 -13.34 -3.07
CA LEU A 40 9.75 -13.86 -2.98
C LEU A 40 9.92 -14.90 -1.87
N THR A 41 9.27 -14.70 -0.72
CA THR A 41 9.46 -15.54 0.47
C THR A 41 8.47 -16.71 0.55
N GLY A 42 7.31 -16.61 -0.11
CA GLY A 42 6.25 -17.61 -0.02
C GLY A 42 5.46 -17.60 1.30
N HIS A 43 5.74 -16.68 2.23
CA HIS A 43 5.06 -16.56 3.51
C HIS A 43 3.70 -15.85 3.36
N TYR A 44 2.65 -16.60 3.03
CA TYR A 44 1.30 -16.05 2.88
C TYR A 44 0.64 -15.65 4.20
N GLU A 45 1.19 -16.08 5.34
CA GLU A 45 0.77 -15.59 6.65
C GLU A 45 0.97 -14.07 6.75
N LEU A 46 2.03 -13.54 6.13
CA LEU A 46 2.27 -12.09 6.04
C LEU A 46 1.23 -11.41 5.14
N ALA A 47 0.80 -12.06 4.06
CA ALA A 47 -0.27 -11.57 3.21
C ALA A 47 -1.60 -11.49 3.97
N ALA A 48 -1.96 -12.55 4.68
CA ALA A 48 -3.18 -12.60 5.49
C ALA A 48 -3.17 -11.50 6.58
N LEU A 49 -2.04 -11.33 7.27
CA LEU A 49 -1.87 -10.27 8.27
C LEU A 49 -1.98 -8.88 7.64
N PHE A 50 -1.34 -8.66 6.49
CA PHE A 50 -1.40 -7.38 5.77
C PHE A 50 -2.83 -7.04 5.32
N VAL A 51 -3.55 -7.98 4.73
CA VAL A 51 -4.95 -7.81 4.32
C VAL A 51 -5.84 -7.50 5.53
N PHE A 52 -5.63 -8.22 6.63
CA PHE A 52 -6.37 -8.00 7.87
C PHE A 52 -6.14 -6.59 8.45
N ILE A 53 -4.91 -6.10 8.42
CA ILE A 53 -4.56 -4.73 8.83
C ILE A 53 -5.16 -3.69 7.86
N ALA A 54 -5.03 -3.90 6.55
CA ALA A 54 -5.50 -2.98 5.52
C ALA A 54 -7.02 -2.81 5.56
N LEU A 55 -7.78 -3.89 5.75
CA LEU A 55 -9.24 -3.85 5.90
C LEU A 55 -9.73 -3.26 7.23
N GLY A 56 -8.83 -2.68 8.03
CA GLY A 56 -9.21 -1.87 9.16
C GLY A 56 -9.46 -2.65 10.43
N ALA A 57 -8.90 -3.85 10.57
CA ALA A 57 -8.84 -4.49 11.87
C ALA A 57 -8.19 -3.51 12.87
N LYS A 58 -8.88 -3.31 13.99
CA LYS A 58 -8.56 -2.31 15.02
C LYS A 58 -7.37 -2.77 15.87
N PHE A 59 -6.24 -3.09 15.26
CA PHE A 59 -4.98 -3.20 15.99
C PHE A 59 -4.55 -1.78 16.36
N GLY A 60 -4.51 -1.52 17.66
CA GLY A 60 -4.51 -0.19 18.26
C GLY A 60 -3.59 0.81 17.56
N SER A 61 -4.17 1.97 17.20
CA SER A 61 -3.51 3.22 16.79
C SER A 61 -2.09 3.11 16.21
N VAL A 62 -1.85 2.21 15.25
CA VAL A 62 -0.54 2.10 14.61
C VAL A 62 -0.41 3.30 13.67
N LYS A 63 0.14 4.39 14.20
CA LYS A 63 0.24 5.70 13.52
C LYS A 63 0.91 5.58 12.15
N TYR A 64 1.86 4.66 12.04
CA TYR A 64 2.66 4.38 10.83
C TYR A 64 1.89 3.67 9.69
N LEU A 65 0.72 3.08 9.98
CA LEU A 65 -0.13 2.41 8.97
C LEU A 65 -1.41 3.20 8.68
N SER A 66 -1.45 4.47 9.09
CA SER A 66 -2.64 5.30 8.98
C SER A 66 -3.09 5.55 7.54
N ASP A 67 -2.15 5.64 6.59
CA ASP A 67 -2.48 5.84 5.17
C ASP A 67 -2.96 4.55 4.50
N VAL A 68 -2.34 3.40 4.80
CA VAL A 68 -2.84 2.08 4.35
C VAL A 68 -4.27 1.84 4.83
N ARG A 69 -4.59 2.28 6.05
CA ARG A 69 -5.95 2.12 6.61
C ARG A 69 -6.97 3.07 5.98
N ARG A 70 -6.53 4.24 5.51
CA ARG A 70 -7.40 5.25 4.90
C ARG A 70 -7.62 5.01 3.40
N GLU A 71 -6.58 4.51 2.72
CA GLU A 71 -6.58 4.19 1.30
C GLU A 71 -6.28 2.70 1.06
N PRO A 72 -7.07 1.77 1.64
CA PRO A 72 -6.76 0.34 1.64
C PRO A 72 -6.77 -0.26 0.24
N TRP A 73 -7.55 0.30 -0.68
CA TRP A 73 -7.68 -0.22 -2.04
C TRP A 73 -6.41 -0.04 -2.86
N TYR A 74 -5.69 1.07 -2.69
CA TYR A 74 -4.40 1.28 -3.34
C TYR A 74 -3.33 0.33 -2.80
N ALA A 75 -3.33 0.13 -1.48
CA ALA A 75 -2.44 -0.82 -0.82
C ALA A 75 -2.72 -2.27 -1.24
N LEU A 76 -3.98 -2.70 -1.22
CA LEU A 76 -4.37 -4.05 -1.62
C LEU A 76 -4.17 -4.29 -3.11
N GLY A 77 -4.51 -3.31 -3.96
CA GLY A 77 -4.34 -3.41 -5.40
C GLY A 77 -2.88 -3.61 -5.79
N LEU A 78 -1.98 -2.77 -5.26
CA LEU A 78 -0.56 -2.86 -5.57
C LEU A 78 0.13 -4.04 -4.89
N PHE A 79 -0.39 -4.49 -3.74
CA PHE A 79 0.00 -5.77 -3.15
C PHE A 79 -0.23 -6.94 -4.11
N LEU A 80 -1.40 -7.04 -4.72
CA LEU A 80 -1.71 -8.10 -5.68
C LEU A 80 -0.84 -7.99 -6.94
N VAL A 81 -0.56 -6.77 -7.41
CA VAL A 81 0.34 -6.54 -8.55
C VAL A 81 1.75 -7.05 -8.23
N GLY A 82 2.32 -6.67 -7.09
CA GLY A 82 3.66 -7.11 -6.67
C GLY A 82 3.75 -8.62 -6.54
N LEU A 83 2.76 -9.23 -5.89
CA LEU A 83 2.66 -10.69 -5.74
C LEU A 83 2.56 -11.39 -7.11
N GLY A 84 1.67 -10.90 -7.97
CA GLY A 84 1.44 -11.47 -9.31
C GLY A 84 2.68 -11.40 -10.20
N ILE A 85 3.41 -10.28 -10.20
CA ILE A 85 4.66 -10.11 -10.95
C ILE A 85 5.69 -11.15 -10.51
N VAL A 86 5.94 -11.26 -9.21
CA VAL A 86 6.96 -12.19 -8.70
C VAL A 86 6.58 -13.64 -9.00
N ARG A 87 5.30 -14.00 -8.83
CA ARG A 87 4.84 -15.35 -9.15
C ARG A 87 4.85 -15.66 -10.63
N GLY A 88 4.47 -14.71 -11.48
CA GLY A 88 4.58 -14.83 -12.93
C GLY A 88 6.03 -15.10 -13.34
N LEU A 89 6.97 -14.33 -12.82
CA LEU A 89 8.41 -14.53 -13.06
C LEU A 89 8.87 -15.93 -12.61
N GLN A 90 8.49 -16.38 -11.42
CA GLN A 90 8.83 -17.72 -10.94
C GLN A 90 8.24 -18.84 -11.82
N THR A 91 6.99 -18.68 -12.27
CA THR A 91 6.36 -19.68 -13.15
C THR A 91 7.03 -19.77 -14.52
N VAL A 92 7.47 -18.64 -15.08
CA VAL A 92 8.19 -18.60 -16.36
C VAL A 92 9.62 -19.12 -16.22
N ALA A 93 10.27 -18.90 -15.08
CA ALA A 93 11.64 -19.35 -14.85
C ALA A 93 11.75 -20.86 -14.53
N LEU A 94 10.66 -21.50 -14.09
CA LEU A 94 10.62 -22.91 -13.68
C LEU A 94 9.84 -23.81 -14.65
N GLY A 95 9.19 -23.24 -15.66
CA GLY A 95 8.47 -23.96 -16.72
C GLY A 95 9.29 -24.10 -17.99
#